data_AF-A0AAE5AQN7-F1
#
_entry.id   AF-A0AAE5AQN7-F1
#
_cell.length_a   1.000
_cell.length_b   1.000
_cell.length_c   1.000
_cell.angle_alpha   90.00
_cell.angle_beta   90.00
_cell.angle_gamma   90.00
#
_symmetry.space_group_name_H-M   'P 1'
#
loop_
_entity.id
_entity.type
_entity.pdbx_description
1 polymer ?
#
loop_
_entity_poly.entity_id
_entity_poly.type
_entity_poly.pdbx_seq_one_letter_code
_entity_poly.pdbx_strand_id
1 'polypeptide(L)' 'MTYDMTDLTMSEVLKDPMIRQLLRADGVSLSAFAVLLDDAARQRNLALRCRKAGVPAAHVIDSLSHVQAPADCL' A
#
# COMPACT_ATOMS: atom_id res chain seq x y z
N MET A 1 21.89 8.83 -18.89
CA MET A 1 20.43 8.78 -18.80
C MET A 1 20.05 8.57 -17.36
N THR A 2 19.89 9.65 -16.59
CA THR A 2 19.37 9.58 -15.22
C THR A 2 17.86 9.40 -15.32
N TYR A 3 17.38 8.21 -14.96
CA TYR A 3 15.96 7.92 -14.86
C TYR A 3 15.46 8.53 -13.55
N ASP A 4 14.72 9.63 -13.65
CA ASP A 4 13.97 10.17 -12.54
C ASP A 4 12.89 9.13 -12.16
N MET A 5 13.07 8.46 -11.02
CA MET A 5 12.02 7.68 -10.38
C MET A 5 11.02 8.66 -9.77
N THR A 6 10.26 9.36 -10.59
CA THR A 6 9.15 10.17 -10.10
C THR A 6 8.07 9.25 -9.57
N ASP A 7 7.79 9.34 -8.27
CA ASP A 7 6.62 8.73 -7.68
C ASP A 7 5.36 9.19 -8.41
N LEU A 8 4.48 8.25 -8.74
CA LEU A 8 3.19 8.55 -9.35
C LEU A 8 2.26 9.20 -8.33
N THR A 9 1.54 10.23 -8.76
CA THR A 9 0.39 10.76 -7.99
C THR A 9 -0.73 9.72 -7.95
N MET A 10 -1.61 9.79 -6.94
CA MET A 10 -2.76 8.86 -6.83
C MET A 10 -3.59 8.83 -8.13
N SER A 11 -3.80 9.99 -8.75
CA SER A 11 -4.54 10.11 -10.01
C SER A 11 -3.85 9.43 -11.19
N GLU A 12 -2.51 9.42 -11.22
CA GLU A 12 -1.72 8.74 -12.24
C GLU A 12 -1.72 7.23 -12.03
N VAL A 13 -1.59 6.78 -10.77
CA VAL A 13 -1.73 5.36 -10.39
C VAL A 13 -3.08 4.81 -10.86
N LEU A 14 -4.17 5.55 -10.63
CA LEU A 14 -5.51 5.13 -11.08
C LEU A 14 -5.67 5.12 -12.60
N LYS A 15 -4.82 5.86 -13.33
CA LYS A 15 -4.85 5.91 -14.80
C LYS A 15 -3.86 4.97 -15.45
N ASP A 16 -2.92 4.41 -14.71
CA ASP A 16 -1.86 3.56 -15.24
C ASP A 16 -2.41 2.27 -15.88
N PRO A 17 -2.00 1.94 -17.12
CA PRO A 17 -2.52 0.78 -17.83
C PRO A 17 -2.10 -0.55 -17.19
N MET A 18 -0.89 -0.66 -16.63
CA MET A 18 -0.42 -1.89 -15.99
C MET A 18 -1.17 -2.15 -14.68
N ILE A 19 -1.37 -1.12 -13.86
CA ILE A 19 -2.15 -1.22 -12.63
C ILE A 19 -3.58 -1.64 -12.95
N ARG A 20 -4.22 -1.06 -13.98
CA ARG A 20 -5.57 -1.48 -14.38
C ARG A 20 -5.63 -2.93 -14.87
N GLN A 21 -4.57 -3.42 -15.52
CA GLN A 21 -4.51 -4.83 -15.92
C GLN A 21 -4.41 -5.75 -14.70
N LEU A 22 -3.57 -5.40 -13.73
CA LEU A 22 -3.44 -6.15 -12.48
C LEU A 22 -4.76 -6.21 -11.71
N LEU A 23 -5.44 -5.06 -11.53
CA LEU A 23 -6.73 -5.01 -10.85
C LEU A 23 -7.79 -5.88 -11.54
N ARG A 24 -7.79 -5.91 -12.88
CA ARG A 24 -8.70 -6.78 -13.65
C ARG A 24 -8.36 -8.26 -13.47
N ALA A 25 -7.07 -8.61 -13.43
CA ALA A 25 -6.63 -9.98 -13.18
C ALA A 25 -7.05 -10.47 -11.79
N ASP A 26 -6.99 -9.57 -10.80
CA ASP A 26 -7.34 -9.86 -9.40
C ASP A 26 -8.84 -9.71 -9.09
N GLY A 27 -9.66 -9.30 -10.07
CA GLY A 27 -11.10 -9.08 -9.87
C GLY A 27 -11.43 -7.88 -8.97
N VAL A 28 -10.50 -6.95 -8.79
CA VAL A 28 -10.66 -5.74 -7.97
C VAL A 28 -11.21 -4.60 -8.82
N SER A 29 -12.28 -3.95 -8.33
CA SER A 29 -12.84 -2.79 -9.01
C SER A 29 -11.96 -1.55 -8.82
N LEU A 30 -11.93 -0.68 -9.82
CA LEU A 30 -11.13 0.55 -9.78
C LEU A 30 -11.60 1.51 -8.67
N SER A 31 -12.90 1.52 -8.35
CA SER A 31 -13.45 2.31 -7.24
C SER A 31 -13.01 1.77 -5.87
N ALA A 32 -13.01 0.44 -5.67
CA ALA A 32 -12.52 -0.16 -4.44
C ALA A 32 -11.03 0.13 -4.23
N PHE A 33 -10.24 0.00 -5.30
CA PHE A 33 -8.82 0.34 -5.26
C PHE A 33 -8.58 1.83 -4.95
N ALA A 34 -9.39 2.75 -5.50
CA ALA A 34 -9.28 4.18 -5.19
C ALA A 34 -9.53 4.49 -3.72
N VAL A 35 -10.50 3.82 -3.08
CA VAL A 35 -10.78 3.95 -1.64
C VAL A 35 -9.59 3.45 -0.81
N LEU A 36 -9.04 2.28 -1.16
CA LEU A 36 -7.87 1.71 -0.47
C LEU A 36 -6.65 2.62 -0.59
N LEU A 37 -6.41 3.15 -1.79
CA LEU A 37 -5.28 4.05 -2.06
C LEU A 37 -5.41 5.36 -1.27
N ASP A 38 -6.62 5.91 -1.18
CA ASP A 38 -6.91 7.11 -0.39
C ASP A 38 -6.72 6.88 1.11
N ASP A 39 -7.22 5.77 1.66
CA ASP A 39 -7.04 5.44 3.06
C ASP A 39 -5.56 5.22 3.41
N ALA A 40 -4.84 4.45 2.59
CA ALA A 40 -3.40 4.24 2.74
C ALA A 40 -2.62 5.57 2.70
N ALA A 41 -3.00 6.49 1.80
CA ALA A 41 -2.38 7.81 1.73
C ALA A 41 -2.67 8.66 2.98
N ARG A 42 -3.89 8.61 3.53
CA ARG A 42 -4.24 9.30 4.79
C ARG A 42 -3.46 8.73 5.97
N GLN A 43 -3.39 7.40 6.09
CA GLN A 43 -2.65 6.72 7.14
C GLN A 43 -1.15 7.05 7.08
N ARG A 44 -0.55 7.03 5.88
CA ARG A 44 0.84 7.46 5.66
C ARG A 44 1.05 8.91 6.12
N ASN A 45 0.16 9.82 5.73
CA ASN A 45 0.26 11.23 6.11
C ASN A 45 0.14 11.43 7.63
N LEU A 46 -0.75 10.71 8.29
CA LEU A 46 -0.89 10.73 9.74
C LEU A 46 0.37 10.21 10.43
N ALA A 47 0.90 9.06 9.98
CA ALA A 47 2.13 8.49 10.51
C ALA A 47 3.33 9.44 10.33
N LEU A 48 3.44 10.11 9.17
CA LEU A 48 4.49 11.11 8.92
C LEU A 48 4.34 12.33 9.84
N ARG A 49 3.11 12.76 10.14
CA ARG A 49 2.85 13.85 11.09
C ARG A 49 3.25 13.45 12.52
N CYS A 50 2.89 12.26 12.97
CA CYS A 50 3.33 11.74 14.27
C CYS A 50 4.85 11.59 14.36
N ARG A 51 5.50 11.12 13.29
CA ARG A 51 6.97 10.98 13.24
C ARG A 51 7.70 12.33 13.31
N LYS A 52 7.12 13.38 12.70
CA LYS A 52 7.62 14.77 12.82
C LYS A 52 7.38 15.38 14.21
N ALA A 53 6.41 14.88 14.97
CA ALA A 53 6.06 15.37 16.30
C ALA A 53 6.90 14.76 17.45
N GLY A 54 7.91 13.92 17.16
CA GLY A 54 8.89 13.46 18.14
C GLY A 54 8.32 12.62 19.30
N VAL A 55 7.18 11.94 19.12
CA VAL A 55 6.62 11.05 20.13
C VAL A 55 7.07 9.61 19.82
N PRO A 56 7.66 8.86 20.78
CA PRO A 56 8.02 7.48 20.55
C PRO A 56 6.74 6.66 20.39
N ALA A 57 6.54 6.10 19.20
CA ALA A 57 5.43 5.20 18.92
C ALA A 57 5.60 3.92 19.75
N ALA A 58 4.97 3.88 20.92
CA ALA A 58 4.77 2.65 21.66
C ALA A 58 3.92 1.71 20.80
N HIS A 59 4.58 0.69 20.24
CA HIS A 59 4.07 -0.64 19.95
C HIS A 59 2.61 -0.73 19.49
N VAL A 60 2.35 -0.49 18.20
CA VAL A 60 1.19 -1.08 17.52
C VAL A 60 1.69 -2.36 16.86
N ILE A 61 1.59 -3.48 17.57
CA ILE A 61 1.75 -4.81 16.99
C ILE A 61 0.50 -5.02 16.14
N ASP A 62 0.64 -4.97 14.82
CA ASP A 62 -0.40 -5.44 13.93
C ASP A 62 -0.37 -6.96 13.93
N SER A 63 -1.43 -7.55 14.50
CA SER A 63 -1.64 -8.99 14.62
C SER A 63 -2.05 -9.58 13.26
N LEU A 64 -1.14 -9.60 12.28
CA LEU A 64 -1.28 -10.44 11.08
C LEU A 64 0.00 -11.27 10.85
N SER A 65 0.21 -12.23 11.74
CA SER A 65 1.18 -13.32 11.55
C SER A 65 0.50 -14.68 11.71
N HIS A 66 -0.30 -15.09 10.73
CA HIS A 66 -0.57 -16.52 10.54
C HIS A 66 -0.99 -16.85 9.10
N VAL A 67 0.00 -16.91 8.19
CA VAL A 67 -0.07 -17.86 7.07
C VAL A 67 1.09 -18.82 7.28
N GLN A 68 0.78 -19.90 8.00
CA GLN A 68 1.60 -21.07 8.21
C GLN A 68 1.95 -21.69 6.85
N ALA A 69 3.23 -21.76 6.51
CA ALA A 69 3.70 -22.67 5.46
C ALA A 69 3.70 -24.09 6.03
N PRO A 70 3.02 -25.08 5.41
CA PRO A 70 3.28 -26.48 5.74
C PRO A 70 4.55 -26.92 5.02
N ALA A 71 5.64 -26.99 5.79
CA ALA A 71 6.74 -27.88 5.47
C ALA A 71 6.29 -29.29 5.85
N ASP A 72 5.95 -30.11 4.86
CA ASP A 72 5.94 -31.55 5.02
C ASP A 72 6.87 -32.15 3.96
N CYS A 73 8.06 -32.48 4.45
CA CYS A 73 8.96 -33.43 3.85
C CYS A 73 8.31 -34.82 3.89
N LEU A 74 8.24 -35.50 2.74
CA LEU A 74 8.38 -36.96 2.62
C LEU A 74 9.00 -37.27 1.26
#